data_AF-A0A7L1WT59-F1
#
_entry.id   AF-A0A7L1WT59-F1
#
_cell.length_a   1.000
_cell.length_b   1.000
_cell.length_c   1.000
_cell.angle_alpha   90.00
_cell.angle_beta   90.00
_cell.angle_gamma   90.00
#
_symmetry.space_group_name_H-M   'P 1'
#
loop_
_entity.id
_entity.type
_entity.pdbx_description
1 polymer ?
#
loop_
_entity_poly.entity_id
_entity_poly.type
_entity_poly.pdbx_seq_one_letter_code
_entity_poly.pdbx_strand_id
1 'polypeptide(L)'
;WQCGDDLRQDMLTLQMIRIMNKIWVQEGLDMRMVIFRCFSTGRGRGMVEMIPNAETLRKIQVEHGVTGSFKDRPLADWLQKHNPKEDEYEKAVENFIYSCAGCCVATYVLGICDRHNDNIMLKTTGHMFHIDFGRFLGHAQMFGNIKRDRAPFVFTSDMAYVINGGDKPSSRFHDFVDLCCQAYNLIRKHTHLFLNLLGLMLSCGIPELSDLEDLKYVYDALRPQDSDADATTYFTRLIESSLGSVATKLNFFIHNLAQMKFTGSDARPTLSFAPRTHTLKTSGRIRDVFLCRHERVFNPSKGYTYVVKVQRDNPGEVTFVQRTFEEFQELHNKLRLLFPSSLLPRLGGLFCGEVILWVDFVAVICGVDFGGVVTLGEVTPKPVPSLLSPSPDSTWSRSLGRVGGEVKLSISYKNNKLFIMVMHIRGLPPLQDGNDPDPYVKTYLLPDPQKTTKRKTKVARKTCNPTYNEMLVYDGIPRGDLEQRELRLSVLSEEGFWENILLGEVGIRLRDLDLAQEKMGWFALGSRGHGTL
;
A
#
# COMPACT_ATOMS: atom_id res chain seq x y z
N TRP A 1 -18.50 10.65 20.32
CA TRP A 1 -19.69 11.39 19.85
C TRP A 1 -19.52 11.62 18.37
N GLN A 2 -20.49 11.19 17.56
CA GLN A 2 -20.44 11.29 16.10
C GLN A 2 -21.58 12.20 15.63
N CYS A 3 -21.28 13.06 14.67
CA CYS A 3 -22.21 14.04 14.12
C CYS A 3 -21.98 14.10 12.60
N GLY A 4 -23.04 13.88 11.82
CA GLY A 4 -23.01 13.80 10.37
C GLY A 4 -23.52 12.46 9.83
N ASP A 5 -23.31 11.37 10.58
CA ASP A 5 -23.58 10.00 10.12
C ASP A 5 -24.82 9.38 10.78
N ASP A 6 -25.50 8.51 10.04
CA ASP A 6 -26.70 7.81 10.51
C ASP A 6 -26.37 6.47 11.16
N LEU A 7 -26.22 6.49 12.49
CA LEU A 7 -25.86 5.30 13.28
C LEU A 7 -26.97 4.24 13.39
N ARG A 8 -28.14 4.44 12.80
CA ARG A 8 -29.22 3.42 12.83
C ARG A 8 -28.78 2.11 12.16
N GLN A 9 -27.95 2.20 11.14
CA GLN A 9 -27.39 1.05 10.43
C GLN A 9 -26.41 0.27 11.33
N ASP A 10 -25.45 0.97 11.95
CA ASP A 10 -24.53 0.36 12.93
C ASP A 10 -25.27 -0.31 14.08
N MET A 11 -26.31 0.35 14.60
CA MET A 11 -27.14 -0.22 15.65
C MET A 11 -27.78 -1.53 15.19
N LEU A 12 -28.43 -1.55 14.02
CA LEU A 12 -29.08 -2.73 13.49
C LEU A 12 -28.07 -3.87 13.28
N THR A 13 -26.95 -3.59 12.60
CA THR A 13 -25.89 -4.58 12.35
C THR A 13 -25.33 -5.14 13.65
N LEU A 14 -25.02 -4.29 14.63
CA LEU A 14 -24.56 -4.75 15.96
C LEU A 14 -25.60 -5.59 16.69
N GLN A 15 -26.89 -5.29 16.55
CA GLN A 15 -27.94 -6.13 17.13
C GLN A 15 -28.02 -7.51 16.45
N MET A 16 -27.90 -7.58 15.13
CA MET A 16 -27.84 -8.87 14.42
C MET A 16 -26.62 -9.68 14.87
N ILE A 17 -25.45 -9.04 15.01
CA ILE A 17 -24.22 -9.69 15.52
C ILE A 17 -24.40 -10.17 16.97
N ARG A 18 -25.10 -9.40 17.83
CA ARG A 18 -25.44 -9.86 19.21
C ARG A 18 -26.27 -11.12 19.20
N ILE A 19 -27.24 -11.22 18.30
CA ILE A 19 -28.09 -12.39 18.16
C ILE A 19 -27.27 -13.58 17.63
N MET A 20 -26.42 -13.39 16.63
CA MET A 20 -25.49 -14.42 16.15
C MET A 20 -24.61 -14.96 17.28
N ASN A 21 -24.00 -14.05 18.06
CA ASN A 21 -23.15 -14.43 19.20
C ASN A 21 -23.94 -15.19 20.27
N LYS A 22 -25.18 -14.80 20.55
CA LYS A 22 -26.05 -15.53 21.48
C LYS A 22 -26.33 -16.95 21.00
N ILE A 23 -26.63 -17.14 19.70
CA ILE A 23 -26.85 -18.45 19.11
C ILE A 23 -25.59 -19.32 19.23
N TRP A 24 -24.42 -18.79 18.85
CA TRP A 24 -23.17 -19.54 18.95
C TRP A 24 -22.87 -19.98 20.39
N VAL A 25 -22.97 -19.07 21.37
CA VAL A 25 -22.73 -19.39 22.78
C VAL A 25 -23.72 -20.42 23.32
N GLN A 26 -24.98 -20.39 22.90
CA GLN A 26 -25.98 -21.39 23.31
C GLN A 26 -25.64 -22.81 22.81
N GLU A 27 -25.00 -22.90 21.66
CA GLU A 27 -24.54 -24.16 21.05
C GLU A 27 -23.11 -24.55 21.51
N GLY A 28 -22.58 -23.86 22.52
CA GLY A 28 -21.24 -24.13 23.08
C GLY A 28 -20.08 -23.58 22.26
N LEU A 29 -20.34 -22.70 21.30
CA LEU A 29 -19.35 -22.09 20.43
C LEU A 29 -19.07 -20.63 20.83
N ASP A 30 -18.01 -20.39 21.60
CA ASP A 30 -17.59 -19.02 21.93
C ASP A 30 -16.66 -18.45 20.85
N MET A 31 -17.22 -17.62 19.96
CA MET A 31 -16.47 -16.97 18.88
C MET A 31 -15.66 -15.76 19.35
N ARG A 32 -15.65 -15.42 20.65
CA ARG A 32 -14.86 -14.31 21.21
C ARG A 32 -15.14 -12.96 20.55
N MET A 33 -16.39 -12.75 20.16
CA MET A 33 -16.82 -11.53 19.46
C MET A 33 -16.70 -10.30 20.36
N VAL A 34 -16.08 -9.23 19.85
CA VAL A 34 -16.12 -7.91 20.49
C VAL A 34 -17.31 -7.15 19.93
N ILE A 35 -18.35 -6.99 20.76
CA ILE A 35 -19.59 -6.31 20.37
C ILE A 35 -19.73 -5.03 21.20
N PHE A 36 -19.40 -3.90 20.59
CA PHE A 36 -19.45 -2.60 21.24
C PHE A 36 -20.87 -2.00 21.22
N ARG A 37 -21.07 -0.98 22.05
CA ARG A 37 -22.32 -0.22 22.11
C ARG A 37 -22.32 0.90 21.08
N CYS A 38 -23.42 1.02 20.35
CA CYS A 38 -23.71 2.11 19.44
C CYS A 38 -25.16 2.55 19.69
N PHE A 39 -25.39 3.85 19.79
CA PHE A 39 -26.71 4.43 19.99
C PHE A 39 -26.87 5.71 19.17
N SER A 40 -27.91 5.75 18.34
CA SER A 40 -28.39 6.97 17.71
C SER A 40 -29.15 7.79 18.75
N THR A 41 -28.73 9.05 18.94
CA THR A 41 -29.37 10.00 19.87
C THR A 41 -30.29 10.98 19.14
N GLY A 42 -30.28 10.96 17.80
CA GLY A 42 -31.05 11.86 16.95
C GLY A 42 -30.60 11.78 15.49
N ARG A 43 -31.23 12.56 14.62
CA ARG A 43 -30.91 12.55 13.18
C ARG A 43 -29.44 12.93 12.92
N GLY A 44 -28.67 12.02 12.33
CA GLY A 44 -27.25 12.22 12.03
C GLY A 44 -26.37 12.40 13.26
N ARG A 45 -26.79 11.92 14.44
CA ARG A 45 -26.05 12.08 15.70
C ARG A 45 -26.13 10.83 16.56
N GLY A 46 -25.02 10.48 17.19
CA GLY A 46 -25.04 9.46 18.24
C GLY A 46 -23.70 9.18 18.89
N MET A 47 -23.65 8.07 19.59
CA MET A 47 -22.55 7.67 20.45
C MET A 47 -22.12 6.25 20.12
N VAL A 48 -20.80 6.08 19.96
CA VAL A 48 -20.14 4.79 19.78
C VAL A 48 -19.20 4.59 20.95
N GLU A 49 -19.21 3.40 21.52
CA GLU A 49 -18.32 3.00 22.61
C GLU A 49 -16.88 2.89 22.12
N MET A 50 -15.97 3.56 22.82
CA MET A 50 -14.54 3.45 22.57
C MET A 50 -14.02 2.14 23.17
N ILE A 51 -13.39 1.32 22.33
CA ILE A 51 -12.76 0.08 22.75
C ILE A 51 -11.29 0.36 23.09
N PRO A 52 -10.88 0.23 24.36
CA PRO A 52 -9.51 0.51 24.76
C PRO A 52 -8.55 -0.56 24.24
N ASN A 53 -7.28 -0.18 24.09
CA ASN A 53 -6.19 -1.06 23.67
C ASN A 53 -6.48 -1.76 22.32
N ALA A 54 -7.15 -1.05 21.41
CA ALA A 54 -7.44 -1.50 20.07
C ALA A 54 -6.82 -0.55 19.05
N GLU A 55 -6.28 -1.10 17.97
CA GLU A 55 -5.71 -0.34 16.87
C GLU A 55 -6.30 -0.82 15.54
N THR A 56 -6.42 0.07 14.56
CA THR A 56 -6.89 -0.32 13.22
C THR A 56 -5.83 -1.17 12.52
N LEU A 57 -6.27 -2.14 11.72
CA LEU A 57 -5.39 -3.01 10.94
C LEU A 57 -4.51 -2.16 10.01
N ARG A 58 -5.03 -1.06 9.46
CA ARG A 58 -4.23 -0.09 8.72
C ARG A 58 -3.06 0.44 9.54
N LYS A 59 -3.28 0.91 10.77
CA LYS A 59 -2.22 1.49 11.59
C LYS A 59 -1.11 0.46 11.82
N ILE A 60 -1.49 -0.78 12.14
CA ILE A 60 -0.57 -1.91 12.33
C ILE A 60 0.25 -2.18 11.06
N GLN A 61 -0.40 -2.22 9.90
CA GLN A 61 0.25 -2.46 8.62
C GLN A 61 1.20 -1.30 8.23
N VAL A 62 0.79 -0.04 8.45
CA VAL A 62 1.58 1.15 8.09
C VAL A 62 2.86 1.30 8.93
N GLU A 63 2.93 0.73 10.14
CA GLU A 63 4.19 0.64 10.91
C GLU A 63 5.31 -0.05 10.10
N HIS A 64 4.94 -0.96 9.19
CA HIS A 64 5.86 -1.68 8.31
C HIS A 64 6.05 -0.99 6.94
N GLY A 65 5.61 0.26 6.82
CA GLY A 65 5.64 1.09 5.61
C GLY A 65 4.33 1.09 4.84
N VAL A 66 4.23 1.96 3.82
CA VAL A 66 3.03 2.14 2.98
C VAL A 66 2.60 0.86 2.25
N THR A 67 3.52 -0.10 2.07
CA THR A 67 3.27 -1.42 1.47
C THR A 67 3.06 -2.53 2.51
N GLY A 68 2.93 -2.19 3.80
CA GLY A 68 2.79 -3.18 4.86
C GLY A 68 1.57 -4.10 4.72
N SER A 69 0.50 -3.65 4.07
CA SER A 69 -0.68 -4.48 3.73
C SER A 69 -0.39 -5.63 2.76
N PHE A 70 0.80 -5.67 2.14
CA PHE A 70 1.27 -6.77 1.29
C PHE A 70 2.34 -7.64 1.98
N LYS A 71 2.71 -7.32 3.22
CA LYS A 71 3.63 -8.14 4.01
C LYS A 71 2.80 -9.08 4.89
N ASP A 72 3.31 -10.28 5.11
CA ASP A 72 2.59 -11.32 5.84
C ASP A 72 2.83 -11.26 7.37
N ARG A 73 3.92 -10.64 7.81
CA ARG A 73 4.31 -10.55 9.23
C ARG A 73 3.74 -9.42 10.10
N PRO A 74 3.29 -8.26 9.58
CA PRO A 74 2.96 -7.11 10.42
C PRO A 74 2.01 -7.40 11.58
N LEU A 75 1.01 -8.25 11.35
CA LEU A 75 0.02 -8.60 12.36
C LEU A 75 0.59 -9.51 13.46
N ALA A 76 1.37 -10.52 13.07
CA ALA A 76 2.04 -11.41 14.01
C ALA A 76 3.08 -10.66 14.84
N ASP A 77 3.89 -9.79 14.22
CA ASP A 77 4.88 -8.97 14.91
C ASP A 77 4.21 -8.02 15.93
N TRP A 78 3.06 -7.46 15.59
CA TRP A 78 2.29 -6.61 16.49
C TRP A 78 1.70 -7.38 17.67
N LEU A 79 1.16 -8.59 17.45
CA LEU A 79 0.67 -9.46 18.52
C LEU A 79 1.80 -9.88 19.45
N GLN A 80 2.96 -10.27 18.90
CA GLN A 80 4.14 -10.66 19.67
C GLN A 80 4.71 -9.51 20.50
N LYS A 81 4.69 -8.29 19.95
CA LYS A 81 5.13 -7.08 20.66
C LYS A 81 4.30 -6.78 21.91
N HIS A 82 2.99 -7.06 21.88
CA HIS A 82 2.08 -6.79 23.00
C HIS A 82 1.91 -8.00 23.94
N ASN A 83 2.31 -9.19 23.51
CA ASN A 83 2.23 -10.44 24.27
C ASN A 83 3.62 -11.11 24.23
N PRO A 84 4.59 -10.64 25.05
CA PRO A 84 5.98 -11.06 24.94
C PRO A 84 6.24 -12.48 25.46
N LYS A 85 5.37 -13.01 26.34
CA LYS A 85 5.46 -14.38 26.81
C LYS A 85 4.74 -15.33 25.86
N GLU A 86 5.25 -16.54 25.76
CA GLU A 86 4.74 -17.56 24.83
C GLU A 86 3.27 -17.93 25.14
N ASP A 87 2.91 -18.10 26.41
CA ASP A 87 1.55 -18.38 26.86
C ASP A 87 0.57 -17.23 26.56
N GLU A 88 1.01 -15.99 26.76
CA GLU A 88 0.22 -14.79 26.44
C GLU A 88 0.02 -14.65 24.92
N TYR A 89 1.07 -14.93 24.13
CA TYR A 89 1.02 -14.89 22.67
C TYR A 89 0.10 -15.96 22.11
N GLU A 90 0.24 -17.21 22.56
CA GLU A 90 -0.64 -18.31 22.15
C GLU A 90 -2.11 -17.99 22.44
N LYS A 91 -2.41 -17.46 23.62
CA LYS A 91 -3.76 -17.02 23.97
C LYS A 91 -4.27 -15.89 23.07
N ALA A 92 -3.41 -14.93 22.70
CA ALA A 92 -3.78 -13.86 21.78
C ALA A 92 -4.05 -14.39 20.38
N VAL A 93 -3.24 -15.33 19.88
CA VAL A 93 -3.46 -16.01 18.59
C VAL A 93 -4.76 -16.81 18.61
N GLU A 94 -5.05 -17.51 19.71
CA GLU A 94 -6.30 -18.24 19.89
C GLU A 94 -7.51 -17.29 19.84
N ASN A 95 -7.45 -16.16 20.57
CA ASN A 95 -8.49 -15.14 20.53
C ASN A 95 -8.68 -14.60 19.11
N PHE A 96 -7.58 -14.40 18.38
CA PHE A 96 -7.61 -13.94 17.00
C PHE A 96 -8.32 -14.93 16.08
N ILE A 97 -7.98 -16.22 16.14
CA ILE A 97 -8.59 -17.27 15.30
C ILE A 97 -10.11 -17.28 15.45
N TYR A 98 -10.61 -17.30 16.69
CA TYR A 98 -12.06 -17.38 16.94
C TYR A 98 -12.80 -16.09 16.56
N SER A 99 -12.28 -14.93 16.97
CA SER A 99 -12.91 -13.64 16.65
C SER A 99 -12.85 -13.33 15.15
N CYS A 100 -11.78 -13.74 14.47
CA CYS A 100 -11.65 -13.65 13.01
C CYS A 100 -12.71 -14.52 12.32
N ALA A 101 -12.85 -15.79 12.71
CA ALA A 101 -13.86 -16.70 12.15
C ALA A 101 -15.28 -16.15 12.32
N GLY A 102 -15.61 -15.64 13.51
CA GLY A 102 -16.93 -15.07 13.79
C GLY A 102 -17.21 -13.81 12.95
N CYS A 103 -16.20 -12.95 12.78
CA CYS A 103 -16.29 -11.79 11.89
C CYS A 103 -16.45 -12.17 10.42
N CYS A 104 -15.74 -13.19 9.92
CA CYS A 104 -15.87 -13.67 8.55
C CYS A 104 -17.30 -14.15 8.27
N VAL A 105 -17.88 -14.96 9.16
CA VAL A 105 -19.26 -15.44 9.03
C VAL A 105 -20.27 -14.28 9.11
N ALA A 106 -20.16 -13.43 10.14
CA ALA A 106 -21.11 -12.33 10.34
C ALA A 106 -21.09 -11.32 9.18
N THR A 107 -19.90 -10.92 8.71
CA THR A 107 -19.76 -9.94 7.63
C THR A 107 -20.17 -10.47 6.27
N TYR A 108 -20.02 -11.78 6.04
CA TYR A 108 -20.54 -12.45 4.86
C TYR A 108 -22.08 -12.50 4.88
N VAL A 109 -22.67 -13.04 5.96
CA VAL A 109 -24.13 -13.20 6.08
C VAL A 109 -24.88 -11.87 5.98
N LEU A 110 -24.36 -10.82 6.63
CA LEU A 110 -24.98 -9.50 6.62
C LEU A 110 -24.58 -8.65 5.40
N GLY A 111 -23.64 -9.12 4.58
CA GLY A 111 -23.20 -8.40 3.38
C GLY A 111 -22.63 -7.03 3.67
N ILE A 112 -21.86 -6.89 4.76
CA ILE A 112 -21.20 -5.64 5.13
C ILE A 112 -20.22 -5.28 4.01
N CYS A 113 -20.37 -4.13 3.33
CA CYS A 113 -19.59 -3.84 2.13
C CYS A 113 -18.33 -3.03 2.39
N ASP A 114 -18.35 -2.07 3.31
CA ASP A 114 -17.24 -1.12 3.51
C ASP A 114 -16.10 -1.72 4.35
N ARG A 115 -15.42 -2.71 3.75
CA ARG A 115 -14.51 -3.59 4.46
C ARG A 115 -13.06 -3.27 4.12
N HIS A 116 -12.61 -2.04 4.37
CA HIS A 116 -11.20 -1.67 4.27
C HIS A 116 -10.46 -1.88 5.59
N ASN A 117 -9.12 -1.91 5.54
CA ASN A 117 -8.27 -2.14 6.72
C ASN A 117 -8.38 -1.08 7.83
N ASP A 118 -8.93 0.11 7.58
CA ASP A 118 -9.31 1.05 8.65
C ASP A 118 -10.56 0.63 9.44
N ASN A 119 -11.45 -0.16 8.84
CA ASN A 119 -12.71 -0.60 9.45
C ASN A 119 -12.56 -1.96 10.18
N ILE A 120 -11.33 -2.44 10.29
CA ILE A 120 -10.98 -3.65 11.04
C ILE A 120 -10.05 -3.22 12.16
N MET A 121 -10.40 -3.56 13.39
CA MET A 121 -9.61 -3.28 14.57
C MET A 121 -9.16 -4.56 15.25
N LEU A 122 -8.02 -4.47 15.93
CA LEU A 122 -7.44 -5.55 16.71
C LEU A 122 -7.12 -5.07 18.12
N LYS A 123 -7.59 -5.81 19.13
CA LYS A 123 -7.20 -5.58 20.54
C LYS A 123 -5.83 -6.20 20.82
N THR A 124 -5.08 -5.63 21.77
CA THR A 124 -3.80 -6.21 22.23
C THR A 124 -3.96 -7.65 22.77
N THR A 125 -5.16 -7.99 23.25
CA THR A 125 -5.55 -9.35 23.66
C THR A 125 -5.84 -10.30 22.49
N GLY A 126 -5.58 -9.89 21.25
CA GLY A 126 -5.76 -10.69 20.04
C GLY A 126 -7.17 -10.70 19.45
N HIS A 127 -8.15 -10.02 20.04
CA HIS A 127 -9.52 -10.04 19.52
C HIS A 127 -9.66 -9.11 18.31
N MET A 128 -10.11 -9.65 17.18
CA MET A 128 -10.42 -8.92 15.96
C MET A 128 -11.91 -8.53 15.94
N PHE A 129 -12.21 -7.33 15.45
CA PHE A 129 -13.59 -6.89 15.25
C PHE A 129 -13.70 -5.85 14.13
N HIS A 130 -14.86 -5.81 13.49
CA HIS A 130 -15.19 -4.78 12.51
C HIS A 130 -15.84 -3.57 13.19
N ILE A 131 -15.60 -2.39 12.62
CA ILE A 131 -16.26 -1.13 12.96
C ILE A 131 -16.82 -0.51 11.68
N ASP A 132 -17.65 0.52 11.82
CA ASP A 132 -18.22 1.30 10.72
C ASP A 132 -19.04 0.43 9.74
N PHE A 133 -20.31 0.22 10.10
CA PHE A 133 -21.24 -0.63 9.35
C PHE A 133 -22.17 0.18 8.46
N GLY A 134 -21.78 1.39 8.07
CA GLY A 134 -22.60 2.34 7.30
C GLY A 134 -23.02 1.88 5.90
N ARG A 135 -22.71 0.63 5.49
CA ARG A 135 -23.25 -0.07 4.31
C ARG A 135 -23.31 -1.58 4.52
N PHE A 136 -24.49 -2.17 4.39
CA PHE A 136 -24.73 -3.61 4.55
C PHE A 136 -25.74 -4.14 3.51
N LEU A 137 -26.00 -5.45 3.48
CA LEU A 137 -26.87 -6.15 2.51
C LEU A 137 -26.39 -6.14 1.05
N GLY A 138 -25.08 -5.99 0.81
CA GLY A 138 -24.55 -6.10 -0.56
C GLY A 138 -24.76 -4.85 -1.42
N HIS A 139 -25.21 -3.74 -0.84
CA HIS A 139 -25.19 -2.38 -1.41
C HIS A 139 -23.76 -1.84 -1.54
N ALA A 140 -22.95 -2.58 -2.29
CA ALA A 140 -21.55 -2.29 -2.54
C ALA A 140 -21.41 -1.03 -3.40
N GLN A 141 -20.37 -0.26 -3.11
CA GLN A 141 -20.03 0.92 -3.89
C GLN A 141 -19.70 0.48 -5.33
N MET A 142 -20.48 0.95 -6.30
CA MET A 142 -20.28 0.63 -7.73
C MET A 142 -19.24 1.59 -8.32
N PHE A 143 -18.27 1.06 -9.08
CA PHE A 143 -17.41 1.90 -9.93
C PHE A 143 -17.76 1.61 -11.39
N GLY A 144 -18.64 2.44 -11.97
CA GLY A 144 -19.32 2.12 -13.23
C GLY A 144 -20.27 0.91 -13.05
N ASN A 145 -20.26 -0.05 -13.98
CA ASN A 145 -21.10 -1.26 -13.92
C ASN A 145 -20.47 -2.43 -13.13
N ILE A 146 -19.39 -2.18 -12.37
CA ILE A 146 -18.59 -3.20 -11.72
C ILE A 146 -18.63 -2.99 -10.20
N LYS A 147 -19.01 -4.03 -9.45
CA LYS A 147 -18.96 -4.05 -7.98
C LYS A 147 -17.51 -3.90 -7.50
N ARG A 148 -17.24 -2.90 -6.66
CA ARG A 148 -15.90 -2.62 -6.08
C ARG A 148 -15.48 -3.69 -5.07
N ASP A 149 -16.43 -4.29 -4.35
CA ASP A 149 -16.21 -5.43 -3.45
C ASP A 149 -16.46 -6.75 -4.17
N ARG A 150 -15.37 -7.44 -4.52
CA ARG A 150 -15.41 -8.74 -5.22
C ARG A 150 -15.14 -9.93 -4.31
N ALA A 151 -14.53 -9.71 -3.14
CA ALA A 151 -14.30 -10.76 -2.16
C ALA A 151 -15.54 -10.95 -1.28
N PRO A 152 -15.91 -12.20 -0.94
CA PRO A 152 -17.09 -12.46 -0.13
C PRO A 152 -16.94 -11.94 1.31
N PHE A 153 -15.72 -11.95 1.86
CA PHE A 153 -15.34 -11.24 3.08
C PHE A 153 -13.85 -10.87 3.07
N VAL A 154 -13.40 -10.04 4.02
CA VAL A 154 -11.98 -9.71 4.16
C VAL A 154 -11.25 -10.85 4.84
N PHE A 155 -10.28 -11.40 4.12
CA PHE A 155 -9.32 -12.34 4.67
C PHE A 155 -7.98 -12.12 3.99
N THR A 156 -7.00 -11.62 4.73
CA THR A 156 -5.72 -11.14 4.19
C THR A 156 -4.57 -12.09 4.51
N SER A 157 -3.43 -11.96 3.83
CA SER A 157 -2.33 -12.92 3.99
C SER A 157 -1.60 -12.78 5.32
N ASP A 158 -1.61 -11.60 5.93
CA ASP A 158 -1.14 -11.38 7.30
C ASP A 158 -2.06 -12.04 8.35
N MET A 159 -3.38 -12.02 8.13
CA MET A 159 -4.32 -12.82 8.96
C MET A 159 -4.04 -14.32 8.82
N ALA A 160 -3.87 -14.80 7.60
CA ALA A 160 -3.56 -16.20 7.34
C ALA A 160 -2.20 -16.61 7.94
N TYR A 161 -1.20 -15.72 7.93
CA TYR A 161 0.10 -15.95 8.55
C TYR A 161 -0.02 -16.16 10.07
N VAL A 162 -0.83 -15.34 10.75
CA VAL A 162 -1.11 -15.49 12.19
C VAL A 162 -1.78 -16.84 12.47
N ILE A 163 -2.82 -17.20 11.71
CA ILE A 163 -3.54 -18.47 11.87
C ILE A 163 -2.60 -19.66 11.66
N ASN A 164 -1.75 -19.59 10.64
CA ASN A 164 -0.80 -20.65 10.33
C ASN A 164 0.37 -20.75 11.31
N GLY A 165 0.66 -19.68 12.06
CA GLY A 165 1.91 -19.54 12.79
C GLY A 165 3.14 -19.50 11.86
N GLY A 166 2.96 -19.05 10.60
CA GLY A 166 4.03 -19.02 9.61
C GLY A 166 3.55 -18.96 8.15
N ASP A 167 4.50 -19.08 7.22
CA ASP A 167 4.26 -18.92 5.77
C ASP A 167 3.54 -20.12 5.12
N LYS A 168 3.54 -21.29 5.77
CA LYS A 168 2.97 -22.53 5.23
C LYS A 168 1.63 -22.84 5.88
N PRO A 169 0.66 -23.38 5.11
CA PRO A 169 -0.56 -23.94 5.68
C PRO A 169 -0.24 -24.95 6.80
N SER A 170 -0.93 -24.81 7.92
CA SER A 170 -0.80 -25.68 9.11
C SER A 170 -2.15 -26.28 9.50
N SER A 171 -2.17 -27.24 10.42
CA SER A 171 -3.42 -27.80 10.96
C SER A 171 -4.36 -26.74 11.51
N ARG A 172 -3.82 -25.66 12.10
CA ARG A 172 -4.61 -24.53 12.62
C ARG A 172 -5.46 -23.84 11.57
N PHE A 173 -5.03 -23.86 10.30
CA PHE A 173 -5.84 -23.31 9.21
C PHE A 173 -7.03 -24.19 8.87
N HIS A 174 -6.86 -25.51 8.96
CA HIS A 174 -7.98 -26.45 8.82
C HIS A 174 -8.97 -26.26 9.99
N ASP A 175 -8.47 -26.16 11.21
CA ASP A 175 -9.30 -25.88 12.40
C ASP A 175 -10.07 -24.55 12.26
N PHE A 176 -9.43 -23.52 11.70
CA PHE A 176 -10.08 -22.24 11.40
C PHE A 176 -11.20 -22.38 10.36
N VAL A 177 -10.98 -23.16 9.30
CA VAL A 177 -12.01 -23.42 8.27
C VAL A 177 -13.18 -24.18 8.87
N ASP A 178 -12.91 -25.22 9.65
CA ASP A 178 -13.95 -26.01 10.33
C ASP A 178 -14.76 -25.15 11.31
N LEU A 179 -14.08 -24.29 12.07
CA LEU A 179 -14.71 -23.32 12.97
C LEU A 179 -15.65 -22.36 12.22
N CYS A 180 -15.21 -21.82 11.07
CA CYS A 180 -16.04 -20.96 10.23
C CYS A 180 -17.29 -21.70 9.71
N CYS A 181 -17.11 -22.92 9.21
CA CYS A 181 -18.19 -23.75 8.67
C CYS A 181 -19.19 -24.17 9.75
N GLN A 182 -18.73 -24.49 10.96
CA GLN A 182 -19.59 -24.78 12.10
C GLN A 182 -20.41 -23.53 12.47
N ALA A 183 -19.76 -22.38 12.66
CA ALA A 183 -20.42 -21.13 12.98
C ALA A 183 -21.45 -20.72 11.90
N TYR A 184 -21.13 -20.87 10.62
CA TYR A 184 -22.03 -20.58 9.50
C TYR A 184 -23.26 -21.48 9.51
N ASN A 185 -23.09 -22.80 9.68
CA ASN A 185 -24.21 -23.74 9.74
C ASN A 185 -25.14 -23.49 10.93
N LEU A 186 -24.60 -23.10 12.09
CA LEU A 186 -25.42 -22.71 13.23
C LEU A 186 -26.32 -21.51 12.89
N ILE A 187 -25.77 -20.44 12.31
CA ILE A 187 -26.57 -19.28 11.92
C ILE A 187 -27.60 -19.62 10.84
N ARG A 188 -27.22 -20.45 9.86
CA ARG A 188 -28.09 -20.92 8.78
C ARG A 188 -29.36 -21.61 9.27
N LYS A 189 -29.26 -22.41 10.35
CA LYS A 189 -30.42 -23.08 10.97
C LYS A 189 -31.44 -22.09 11.55
N HIS A 190 -31.05 -20.83 11.77
CA HIS A 190 -31.91 -19.76 12.26
C HIS A 190 -32.32 -18.75 11.17
N THR A 191 -32.23 -19.09 9.89
CA THR A 191 -32.51 -18.17 8.76
C THR A 191 -33.81 -17.37 8.92
N HIS A 192 -34.93 -18.02 9.28
CA HIS A 192 -36.21 -17.34 9.45
C HIS A 192 -36.19 -16.26 10.55
N LEU A 193 -35.43 -16.44 11.62
CA LEU A 193 -35.27 -15.44 12.67
C LEU A 193 -34.63 -14.17 12.10
N PHE A 194 -33.52 -14.31 11.37
CA PHE A 194 -32.80 -13.18 10.77
C PHE A 194 -33.68 -12.43 9.76
N LEU A 195 -34.40 -13.16 8.89
CA LEU A 195 -35.29 -12.57 7.90
C LEU A 195 -36.48 -11.85 8.53
N ASN A 196 -37.09 -12.41 9.58
CA ASN A 196 -38.19 -11.76 10.28
C ASN A 196 -37.74 -10.47 10.98
N LEU A 197 -36.59 -10.50 11.65
CA LEU A 197 -36.05 -9.32 12.33
C LEU A 197 -35.70 -8.19 11.35
N LEU A 198 -35.06 -8.52 10.23
CA LEU A 198 -34.77 -7.53 9.17
C LEU A 198 -36.05 -7.06 8.48
N GLY A 199 -37.03 -7.95 8.27
CA GLY A 199 -38.33 -7.61 7.70
C GLY A 199 -39.11 -6.59 8.54
N LEU A 200 -39.04 -6.69 9.87
CA LEU A 200 -39.62 -5.69 10.77
C LEU A 200 -38.95 -4.31 10.65
N MET A 201 -37.72 -4.25 10.14
CA MET A 201 -36.94 -3.01 10.03
C MET A 201 -37.11 -2.29 8.69
N LEU A 202 -37.79 -2.89 7.70
CA LEU A 202 -38.02 -2.28 6.38
C LEU A 202 -38.72 -0.91 6.46
N SER A 203 -39.62 -0.72 7.43
CA SER A 203 -40.36 0.53 7.62
C SER A 203 -39.57 1.60 8.40
N CYS A 204 -38.34 1.33 8.83
CA CYS A 204 -37.55 2.26 9.65
C CYS A 204 -36.86 3.37 8.84
N GLY A 205 -36.99 3.37 7.52
CA GLY A 205 -36.37 4.38 6.65
C GLY A 205 -34.85 4.33 6.67
N ILE A 206 -34.29 3.11 6.69
CA ILE A 206 -32.88 2.84 6.42
C ILE A 206 -32.75 2.65 4.90
N PRO A 207 -32.00 3.50 4.18
CA PRO A 207 -31.94 3.46 2.71
C PRO A 207 -31.53 2.10 2.13
N GLU A 208 -30.66 1.37 2.82
CA GLU A 208 -30.08 0.08 2.42
C GLU A 208 -30.97 -1.12 2.76
N LEU A 209 -32.07 -0.89 3.46
CA LEU A 209 -33.07 -1.90 3.85
C LEU A 209 -34.46 -1.30 3.64
N SER A 210 -34.87 -1.25 2.37
CA SER A 210 -36.08 -0.57 1.93
C SER A 210 -37.09 -1.50 1.26
N ASP A 211 -36.65 -2.63 0.71
CA ASP A 211 -37.51 -3.56 0.01
C ASP A 211 -37.24 -5.05 0.36
N LEU A 212 -38.08 -5.93 -0.20
CA LEU A 212 -37.95 -7.37 0.00
C LEU A 212 -36.76 -7.97 -0.77
N GLU A 213 -36.22 -7.29 -1.79
CA GLU A 213 -35.03 -7.74 -2.51
C GLU A 213 -33.78 -7.60 -1.62
N ASP A 214 -33.74 -6.62 -0.73
CA ASP A 214 -32.68 -6.47 0.28
C ASP A 214 -32.62 -7.68 1.24
N LEU A 215 -33.78 -8.24 1.59
CA LEU A 215 -33.86 -9.47 2.39
C LEU A 215 -33.41 -10.71 1.62
N LYS A 216 -33.58 -10.69 0.28
CA LYS A 216 -33.16 -11.79 -0.59
C LYS A 216 -31.66 -12.02 -0.50
N TYR A 217 -30.86 -10.96 -0.33
CA TYR A 217 -29.42 -11.10 -0.11
C TYR A 217 -29.12 -12.04 1.07
N VAL A 218 -29.75 -11.82 2.22
CA VAL A 218 -29.50 -12.62 3.44
C VAL A 218 -29.99 -14.05 3.26
N TYR A 219 -31.14 -14.24 2.59
CA TYR A 219 -31.64 -15.58 2.25
C TYR A 219 -30.66 -16.33 1.34
N ASP A 220 -30.20 -15.69 0.26
CA ASP A 220 -29.28 -16.27 -0.71
C ASP A 220 -27.89 -16.51 -0.09
N ALA A 221 -27.46 -15.65 0.85
CA ALA A 221 -26.21 -15.79 1.59
C ALA A 221 -26.25 -16.94 2.59
N LEU A 222 -27.38 -17.16 3.28
CA LEU A 222 -27.54 -18.23 4.26
C LEU A 222 -27.80 -19.60 3.62
N ARG A 223 -28.44 -19.65 2.45
CA ARG A 223 -28.72 -20.90 1.72
C ARG A 223 -29.45 -21.93 2.62
N PRO A 224 -30.62 -21.60 3.18
CA PRO A 224 -31.36 -22.49 4.10
C PRO A 224 -31.73 -23.84 3.48
N GLN A 225 -31.85 -23.91 2.15
CA GLN A 225 -32.19 -25.12 1.40
C GLN A 225 -31.05 -26.16 1.30
N ASP A 226 -29.80 -25.75 1.53
CA ASP A 226 -28.64 -26.64 1.38
C ASP A 226 -28.51 -27.59 2.57
N SER A 227 -27.86 -28.74 2.37
CA SER A 227 -27.46 -29.62 3.47
C SER A 227 -26.29 -29.02 4.25
N ASP A 228 -26.05 -29.46 5.49
CA ASP A 228 -24.90 -28.99 6.28
C ASP A 228 -23.56 -29.26 5.56
N ALA A 229 -23.47 -30.33 4.77
CA ALA A 229 -22.27 -30.69 3.99
C ALA A 229 -22.08 -29.80 2.75
N ASP A 230 -23.16 -29.50 2.03
CA ASP A 230 -23.12 -28.59 0.87
C ASP A 230 -22.78 -27.17 1.31
N ALA A 231 -23.38 -26.71 2.40
CA ALA A 231 -23.12 -25.42 3.03
C ALA A 231 -21.65 -25.30 3.48
N THR A 232 -21.08 -26.36 4.06
CA THR A 232 -19.66 -26.43 4.44
C THR A 232 -18.76 -26.31 3.20
N THR A 233 -19.02 -27.11 2.17
CA THR A 233 -18.24 -27.06 0.92
C THR A 233 -18.29 -25.67 0.28
N TYR A 234 -19.46 -25.05 0.29
CA TYR A 234 -19.66 -23.71 -0.21
C TYR A 234 -18.83 -22.68 0.57
N PHE A 235 -18.92 -22.68 1.91
CA PHE A 235 -18.23 -21.70 2.73
C PHE A 235 -16.70 -21.87 2.68
N THR A 236 -16.20 -23.11 2.61
CA THR A 236 -14.77 -23.39 2.39
C THR A 236 -14.26 -22.72 1.10
N ARG A 237 -15.01 -22.82 -0.01
CA ARG A 237 -14.66 -22.15 -1.26
C ARG A 237 -14.65 -20.62 -1.13
N LEU A 238 -15.52 -20.04 -0.28
CA LEU A 238 -15.49 -18.60 0.00
C LEU A 238 -14.23 -18.19 0.75
N ILE A 239 -13.75 -19.00 1.70
CA ILE A 239 -12.48 -18.76 2.42
C ILE A 239 -11.31 -18.79 1.42
N GLU A 240 -11.23 -19.82 0.58
CA GLU A 240 -10.18 -19.96 -0.43
C GLU A 240 -10.18 -18.81 -1.44
N SER A 241 -11.36 -18.43 -1.93
CA SER A 241 -11.55 -17.30 -2.83
C SER A 241 -11.15 -15.96 -2.18
N SER A 242 -11.47 -15.77 -0.90
CA SER A 242 -11.10 -14.56 -0.14
C SER A 242 -9.59 -14.48 0.06
N LEU A 243 -8.94 -15.58 0.43
CA LEU A 243 -7.48 -15.65 0.61
C LEU A 243 -6.72 -15.36 -0.70
N GLY A 244 -7.24 -15.87 -1.82
CA GLY A 244 -6.69 -15.62 -3.16
C GLY A 244 -7.00 -14.22 -3.72
N SER A 245 -7.88 -13.45 -3.07
CA SER A 245 -8.34 -12.17 -3.60
C SER A 245 -7.31 -11.05 -3.39
N VAL A 246 -6.53 -10.81 -4.44
CA VAL A 246 -5.62 -9.65 -4.50
C VAL A 246 -6.38 -8.33 -4.58
N ALA A 247 -7.63 -8.34 -5.06
CA ALA A 247 -8.47 -7.15 -5.10
C ALA A 247 -8.65 -6.51 -3.70
N THR A 248 -8.74 -7.33 -2.65
CA THR A 248 -8.81 -6.87 -1.24
C THR A 248 -7.52 -6.17 -0.81
N LYS A 249 -6.34 -6.76 -1.12
CA LYS A 249 -5.03 -6.16 -0.82
C LYS A 249 -4.80 -4.84 -1.57
N LEU A 250 -5.28 -4.78 -2.82
CA LEU A 250 -5.22 -3.58 -3.66
C LEU A 250 -6.14 -2.47 -3.13
N ASN A 251 -7.37 -2.81 -2.72
CA ASN A 251 -8.29 -1.85 -2.10
C ASN A 251 -7.68 -1.27 -0.81
N PHE A 252 -7.03 -2.10 0.02
CA PHE A 252 -6.38 -1.65 1.25
C PHE A 252 -5.22 -0.69 0.98
N PHE A 253 -4.45 -0.98 -0.06
CA PHE A 253 -3.39 -0.08 -0.50
C PHE A 253 -3.91 1.26 -1.05
N ILE A 254 -5.00 1.24 -1.82
CA ILE A 254 -5.64 2.46 -2.35
C ILE A 254 -6.20 3.30 -1.21
N HIS A 255 -6.84 2.70 -0.22
CA HIS A 255 -7.30 3.39 1.00
C HIS A 255 -6.13 3.97 1.80
N ASN A 256 -5.05 3.19 1.98
CA ASN A 256 -3.83 3.66 2.64
C ASN A 256 -3.25 4.91 1.96
N LEU A 257 -3.28 4.96 0.62
CA LEU A 257 -2.83 6.09 -0.19
C LEU A 257 -3.78 7.30 -0.09
N ALA A 258 -5.09 7.09 -0.20
CA ALA A 258 -6.08 8.16 -0.13
C ALA A 258 -6.06 8.88 1.23
N GLN A 259 -5.89 8.15 2.34
CA GLN A 259 -5.83 8.73 3.69
C GLN A 259 -4.54 9.54 3.96
N MET A 260 -3.45 9.30 3.22
CA MET A 260 -2.28 10.18 3.25
C MET A 260 -2.55 11.54 2.59
N LYS A 261 -3.53 11.64 1.66
CA LYS A 261 -3.93 12.92 1.05
C LYS A 261 -4.70 13.83 2.02
N PHE A 262 -5.25 13.31 3.13
CA PHE A 262 -6.06 14.08 4.09
C PHE A 262 -5.30 14.51 5.35
N THR A 263 -4.01 14.20 5.48
CA THR A 263 -3.21 14.49 6.69
C THR A 263 -2.11 15.55 6.50
N GLY A 264 -2.27 16.50 5.57
CA GLY A 264 -1.27 17.57 5.43
C GLY A 264 -1.74 18.81 4.69
N SER A 265 -2.19 19.82 5.43
CA SER A 265 -2.23 21.21 4.93
C SER A 265 -1.35 22.19 5.71
N ASP A 266 -0.90 21.93 6.96
CA ASP A 266 -0.29 23.03 7.75
C ASP A 266 1.04 22.75 8.48
N ALA A 267 1.68 21.59 8.33
CA ALA A 267 2.98 21.35 8.98
C ALA A 267 4.16 21.77 8.08
N ARG A 268 4.84 22.88 8.41
CA ARG A 268 6.13 23.24 7.79
C ARG A 268 7.18 22.16 8.09
N PRO A 269 8.12 21.85 7.16
CA PRO A 269 9.04 20.71 7.33
C PRO A 269 10.07 20.96 8.45
N THR A 270 10.05 20.16 9.51
CA THR A 270 11.08 20.15 10.58
C THR A 270 12.21 19.18 10.24
N LEU A 271 13.48 19.59 10.38
CA LEU A 271 14.68 18.76 10.11
C LEU A 271 14.93 17.78 11.26
N SER A 272 15.28 16.53 10.96
CA SER A 272 15.51 15.47 11.96
C SER A 272 16.61 15.82 12.97
N PHE A 273 17.64 16.54 12.51
CA PHE A 273 18.81 16.94 13.28
C PHE A 273 18.69 18.35 13.91
N ALA A 274 17.56 19.04 13.68
CA ALA A 274 17.29 20.36 14.26
C ALA A 274 15.84 20.41 14.78
N PRO A 275 15.57 19.78 15.94
CA PRO A 275 14.22 19.66 16.50
C PRO A 275 13.68 20.98 17.07
N ARG A 276 14.51 22.03 17.15
CA ARG A 276 14.12 23.37 17.62
C ARG A 276 14.06 24.35 16.45
N THR A 277 13.04 25.19 16.44
CA THR A 277 12.87 26.22 15.42
C THR A 277 13.82 27.39 15.68
N HIS A 278 14.79 27.59 14.80
CA HIS A 278 15.71 28.72 14.86
C HIS A 278 15.15 29.89 14.05
N THR A 279 15.03 31.06 14.67
CA THR A 279 14.55 32.29 14.03
C THR A 279 15.69 33.29 13.86
N LEU A 280 15.54 34.25 12.94
CA LEU A 280 16.51 35.32 12.72
C LEU A 280 16.82 36.10 14.03
N LYS A 281 15.80 36.26 14.89
CA LYS A 281 15.91 36.94 16.20
C LYS A 281 16.69 36.12 17.24
N THR A 282 16.61 34.80 17.19
CA THR A 282 17.22 33.91 18.20
C THR A 282 18.57 33.36 17.79
N SER A 283 18.90 33.36 16.49
CA SER A 283 20.07 32.63 15.97
C SER A 283 20.86 33.39 14.91
N GLY A 284 20.50 34.65 14.65
CA GLY A 284 21.20 35.53 13.71
C GLY A 284 21.11 35.07 12.25
N ARG A 285 21.54 35.95 11.34
CA ARG A 285 21.71 35.59 9.92
C ARG A 285 23.04 34.86 9.75
N ILE A 286 22.99 33.74 9.04
CA ILE A 286 24.20 33.03 8.61
C ILE A 286 24.78 33.81 7.44
N ARG A 287 26.03 34.25 7.60
CA ARG A 287 26.80 34.94 6.56
C ARG A 287 27.53 33.94 5.70
N ASP A 288 28.30 33.05 6.32
CA ASP A 288 29.11 32.08 5.59
C ASP A 288 29.06 30.70 6.23
N VAL A 289 29.21 29.68 5.40
CA VAL A 289 29.29 28.28 5.82
C VAL A 289 30.44 27.61 5.07
N PHE A 290 31.37 27.01 5.80
CA PHE A 290 32.55 26.36 5.24
C PHE A 290 32.66 24.93 5.71
N LEU A 291 32.85 24.00 4.79
CA LEU A 291 33.27 22.65 5.14
C LEU A 291 34.76 22.68 5.52
N CYS A 292 35.09 22.36 6.76
CA CYS A 292 36.47 22.40 7.23
C CYS A 292 37.21 21.09 6.97
N ARG A 293 36.59 19.95 7.33
CA ARG A 293 37.19 18.62 7.22
C ARG A 293 36.14 17.52 7.34
N HIS A 294 36.52 16.28 7.01
CA HIS A 294 35.73 15.09 7.28
C HIS A 294 36.47 14.16 8.26
N GLU A 295 35.73 13.54 9.17
CA GLU A 295 36.24 12.61 10.18
C GLU A 295 35.58 11.24 9.94
N ARG A 296 36.37 10.16 10.05
CA ARG A 296 35.87 8.79 9.87
C ARG A 296 35.45 8.24 11.24
N VAL A 297 34.18 7.88 11.38
CA VAL A 297 33.64 7.35 12.65
C VAL A 297 33.57 5.82 12.56
N PHE A 298 34.13 5.16 13.56
CA PHE A 298 33.97 3.72 13.78
C PHE A 298 33.05 3.55 15.00
N ASN A 299 31.84 3.01 14.75
CA ASN A 299 30.78 2.60 15.70
C ASN A 299 29.67 3.66 15.96
N PRO A 300 28.35 3.35 15.81
CA PRO A 300 27.72 2.05 15.52
C PRO A 300 27.51 1.73 14.02
N SER A 301 27.76 2.69 13.11
CA SER A 301 27.74 2.48 11.65
C SER A 301 29.02 3.05 11.03
N LYS A 302 29.66 2.33 10.10
CA LYS A 302 30.82 2.85 9.36
C LYS A 302 30.35 4.07 8.55
N GLY A 303 30.85 5.26 8.86
CA GLY A 303 30.43 6.50 8.20
C GLY A 303 31.44 7.64 8.27
N TYR A 304 31.21 8.68 7.46
CA TYR A 304 31.95 9.95 7.51
C TYR A 304 31.08 11.03 8.13
N THR A 305 31.67 11.82 9.02
CA THR A 305 31.06 13.03 9.58
C THR A 305 31.84 14.25 9.09
N TYR A 306 31.14 15.31 8.74
CA TYR A 306 31.71 16.51 8.16
C TYR A 306 31.64 17.65 9.18
N VAL A 307 32.78 18.29 9.43
CA VAL A 307 32.89 19.44 10.33
C VAL A 307 32.67 20.70 9.51
N VAL A 308 31.61 21.43 9.81
CA VAL A 308 31.20 22.64 9.13
C VAL A 308 31.35 23.84 10.05
N LYS A 309 32.09 24.86 9.61
CA LYS A 309 32.14 26.17 10.25
C LYS A 309 30.97 27.02 9.74
N VAL A 310 30.17 27.53 10.66
CA VAL A 310 29.06 28.45 10.40
C VAL A 310 29.41 29.79 11.00
N GLN A 311 29.48 30.82 10.17
CA GLN A 311 29.80 32.20 10.54
C GLN A 311 28.53 33.05 10.38
N ARG A 312 28.19 33.79 11.42
CA ARG A 312 27.01 34.66 11.47
C ARG A 312 27.40 36.13 11.35
N ASP A 313 26.41 36.97 11.07
CA ASP A 313 26.63 38.41 10.90
C ASP A 313 27.12 39.12 12.16
N ASN A 314 26.81 38.58 13.34
CA ASN A 314 27.29 39.12 14.62
C ASN A 314 28.82 38.91 14.74
N PRO A 315 29.63 39.97 14.95
CA PRO A 315 31.07 39.85 15.05
C PRO A 315 31.46 38.93 16.23
N GLY A 316 32.08 37.78 15.93
CA GLY A 316 32.64 36.85 16.93
C GLY A 316 31.95 35.49 17.08
N GLU A 317 30.79 35.26 16.45
CA GLU A 317 30.01 34.02 16.64
C GLU A 317 30.28 33.00 15.53
N VAL A 318 31.48 32.40 15.57
CA VAL A 318 31.85 31.26 14.71
C VAL A 318 31.51 29.97 15.45
N THR A 319 30.64 29.14 14.87
CA THR A 319 30.26 27.84 15.45
C THR A 319 30.65 26.70 14.53
N PHE A 320 31.20 25.62 15.08
CA PHE A 320 31.47 24.40 14.33
C PHE A 320 30.38 23.36 14.60
N VAL A 321 29.79 22.81 13.54
CA VAL A 321 28.76 21.77 13.62
C VAL A 321 29.21 20.53 12.86
N GLN A 322 28.95 19.37 13.43
CA GLN A 322 29.24 18.08 12.81
C GLN A 322 27.98 17.51 12.19
N ARG A 323 28.02 17.13 10.91
CA ARG A 323 26.87 16.59 10.18
C ARG A 323 27.23 15.38 9.34
N THR A 324 26.29 14.45 9.19
CA THR A 324 26.42 13.32 8.27
C THR A 324 25.98 13.71 6.86
N PHE A 325 26.37 12.92 5.87
CA PHE A 325 25.89 13.10 4.50
C PHE A 325 24.35 13.01 4.40
N GLU A 326 23.75 12.10 5.16
CA GLU A 326 22.30 11.91 5.19
C GLU A 326 21.57 13.17 5.70
N GLU A 327 22.12 13.84 6.71
CA GLU A 327 21.58 15.11 7.24
C GLU A 327 21.70 16.26 6.22
N PHE A 328 22.80 16.34 5.45
CA PHE A 328 22.89 17.32 4.35
C PHE A 328 21.90 17.02 3.24
N GLN A 329 21.72 15.75 2.89
CA GLN A 329 20.78 15.33 1.87
C GLN A 329 19.34 15.66 2.30
N GLU A 330 19.01 15.48 3.58
CA GLU A 330 17.71 15.87 4.13
C GLU A 330 17.50 17.39 4.06
N LEU A 331 18.49 18.19 4.46
CA LEU A 331 18.44 19.65 4.37
C LEU A 331 18.22 20.11 2.93
N HIS A 332 18.99 19.56 2.00
CA HIS A 332 18.91 19.85 0.57
C HIS A 332 17.54 19.53 -0.02
N ASN A 333 17.02 18.35 0.31
CA ASN A 333 15.69 17.92 -0.14
C ASN A 333 14.60 18.87 0.40
N LYS A 334 14.69 19.32 1.65
CA LYS A 334 13.70 20.24 2.24
C LYS A 334 13.81 21.67 1.73
N LEU A 335 15.02 22.15 1.45
CA LEU A 335 15.23 23.45 0.80
C LEU A 335 14.68 23.46 -0.63
N ARG A 336 14.80 22.36 -1.38
CA ARG A 336 14.18 22.21 -2.70
C ARG A 336 12.65 22.26 -2.68
N LEU A 337 12.02 21.81 -1.59
CA LEU A 337 10.57 21.92 -1.42
C LEU A 337 10.13 23.37 -1.18
N LEU A 338 10.95 24.16 -0.48
CA LEU A 338 10.66 25.55 -0.12
C LEU A 338 11.03 26.55 -1.23
N PHE A 339 12.03 26.21 -2.06
CA PHE A 339 12.49 27.04 -3.17
C PHE A 339 12.52 26.27 -4.51
N PRO A 340 11.35 25.83 -5.02
CA PRO A 340 11.27 24.97 -6.21
C PRO A 340 11.85 25.62 -7.48
N SER A 341 11.83 26.95 -7.55
CA SER A 341 12.29 27.74 -8.70
C SER A 341 13.79 28.06 -8.67
N SER A 342 14.50 27.68 -7.61
CA SER A 342 15.93 27.97 -7.45
C SER A 342 16.80 26.81 -7.99
N LEU A 343 17.83 27.14 -8.76
CA LEU A 343 18.84 26.19 -9.28
C LEU A 343 19.78 25.74 -8.14
N LEU A 344 19.24 25.01 -7.15
CA LEU A 344 20.06 24.43 -6.08
C LEU A 344 20.96 23.31 -6.65
N PRO A 345 22.30 23.37 -6.45
CA PRO A 345 23.25 22.40 -6.98
C PRO A 345 22.89 20.94 -6.66
N ARG A 346 23.20 19.99 -7.54
CA ARG A 346 22.95 18.56 -7.29
C ARG A 346 24.09 17.98 -6.43
N LEU A 347 23.76 17.34 -5.30
CA LEU A 347 24.74 16.57 -4.52
C LEU A 347 25.13 15.29 -5.30
N GLY A 348 26.37 15.23 -5.79
CA GLY A 348 26.95 14.06 -6.45
C GLY A 348 27.56 13.06 -5.45
N GLY A 349 27.38 11.76 -5.68
CA GLY A 349 27.67 10.69 -4.73
C GLY A 349 29.13 10.18 -4.65
N LEU A 350 30.10 10.86 -5.25
CA LEU A 350 31.53 10.55 -5.08
C LEU A 350 32.34 11.84 -5.17
N PHE A 351 33.11 12.15 -4.13
CA PHE A 351 34.21 13.12 -4.23
C PHE A 351 35.50 12.46 -3.79
N CYS A 352 36.33 12.16 -4.78
CA CYS A 352 37.78 12.20 -4.65
C CYS A 352 38.24 13.15 -5.76
N GLY A 353 38.66 14.37 -5.40
CA GLY A 353 39.21 15.35 -6.34
C GLY A 353 38.33 16.59 -6.59
N GLU A 354 38.90 17.73 -6.23
CA GLU A 354 38.64 19.11 -6.66
C GLU A 354 37.44 19.91 -6.11
N VAL A 355 37.87 20.96 -5.40
CA VAL A 355 37.17 22.00 -4.66
C VAL A 355 36.76 23.13 -5.60
N ILE A 356 35.75 22.94 -6.45
CA ILE A 356 35.13 24.05 -7.19
C ILE A 356 33.67 23.69 -7.41
N LEU A 357 32.78 23.99 -6.45
CA LEU A 357 31.31 24.00 -6.62
C LEU A 357 30.55 24.50 -5.37
N TRP A 358 31.25 24.97 -4.33
CA TRP A 358 30.65 25.42 -3.06
C TRP A 358 30.54 26.93 -2.91
N VAL A 359 31.12 27.73 -3.82
CA VAL A 359 30.99 29.20 -3.77
C VAL A 359 29.57 29.63 -4.16
N ASP A 360 28.90 28.89 -5.05
CA ASP A 360 27.50 29.18 -5.45
C ASP A 360 26.47 28.77 -4.40
N PHE A 361 26.83 27.91 -3.45
CA PHE A 361 25.92 27.45 -2.38
C PHE A 361 25.68 28.56 -1.32
N VAL A 362 26.59 29.53 -1.20
CA VAL A 362 26.52 30.64 -0.23
C VAL A 362 25.62 31.78 -0.73
N ALA A 363 25.50 31.99 -2.05
CA ALA A 363 24.69 33.05 -2.62
C ALA A 363 23.18 32.91 -2.31
N VAL A 364 22.69 31.66 -2.18
CA VAL A 364 21.28 31.39 -1.89
C VAL A 364 20.93 31.59 -0.41
N ILE A 365 21.86 31.33 0.51
CA ILE A 365 21.67 31.60 1.95
C ILE A 365 21.83 33.10 2.25
N CYS A 366 22.67 33.81 1.48
CA CYS A 366 22.91 35.25 1.66
C CYS A 366 21.86 36.17 1.05
N GLY A 367 20.77 35.67 0.44
CA GLY A 367 19.84 36.48 -0.36
C GLY A 367 18.36 36.40 0.05
N VAL A 368 18.02 36.29 1.33
CA VAL A 368 16.62 36.43 1.76
C VAL A 368 16.37 37.87 2.25
N ASP A 369 15.78 38.68 1.37
CA ASP A 369 14.79 39.69 1.77
C ASP A 369 13.48 39.42 1.00
N PHE A 370 12.35 39.50 1.71
CA PHE A 370 11.02 39.16 1.20
C PHE A 370 10.43 40.39 0.49
N GLY A 371 10.46 40.40 -0.84
CA GLY A 371 9.69 41.33 -1.67
C GLY A 371 10.54 42.04 -2.71
N GLY A 372 10.31 41.72 -3.99
CA GLY A 372 10.90 42.45 -5.11
C GLY A 372 11.16 41.55 -6.33
N VAL A 373 10.44 41.81 -7.41
CA VAL A 373 10.62 41.18 -8.72
C VAL A 373 11.99 41.52 -9.30
N VAL A 374 12.74 40.54 -9.79
CA VAL A 374 13.92 40.77 -10.66
C VAL A 374 13.85 39.85 -11.88
N THR A 375 13.82 40.47 -13.06
CA THR A 375 13.87 39.88 -14.41
C THR A 375 15.24 39.28 -14.72
N LEU A 376 15.25 38.07 -15.30
CA LEU A 376 16.45 37.42 -15.86
C LEU A 376 16.68 37.91 -17.31
N GLY A 377 17.86 38.46 -17.57
CA GLY A 377 18.31 38.85 -18.90
C GLY A 377 18.71 37.64 -19.77
N GLU A 378 18.45 37.76 -21.07
CA GLU A 378 18.72 36.76 -22.12
C GLU A 378 20.20 36.40 -22.22
N VAL A 379 20.48 35.10 -22.41
CA VAL A 379 21.76 34.61 -22.94
C VAL A 379 21.47 33.75 -24.17
N THR A 380 21.97 34.20 -25.31
CA THR A 380 21.82 33.57 -26.64
C THR A 380 22.73 32.33 -26.78
N PRO A 381 22.30 31.27 -27.49
CA PRO A 381 23.18 30.13 -27.76
C PRO A 381 23.97 30.34 -29.06
N LYS A 382 25.28 30.05 -29.04
CA LYS A 382 26.11 29.85 -30.25
C LYS A 382 26.43 28.36 -30.46
N PRO A 383 26.57 27.88 -31.72
CA PRO A 383 26.59 26.46 -32.05
C PRO A 383 28.01 25.92 -32.24
N VAL A 384 28.28 24.68 -31.84
CA VAL A 384 29.47 23.92 -32.26
C VAL A 384 29.22 22.40 -32.15
N PRO A 385 30.00 21.52 -32.80
CA PRO A 385 29.66 20.89 -34.07
C PRO A 385 29.38 19.39 -33.95
N SER A 386 28.74 18.84 -34.98
CA SER A 386 28.58 17.40 -35.21
C SER A 386 29.92 16.68 -35.33
N LEU A 387 30.09 15.55 -34.62
CA LEU A 387 30.68 14.30 -35.16
C LEU A 387 30.70 13.16 -34.13
N LEU A 388 30.35 11.98 -34.65
CA LEU A 388 30.72 10.60 -34.26
C LEU A 388 30.01 9.94 -33.07
N SER A 389 29.11 9.04 -33.45
CA SER A 389 28.50 7.96 -32.66
C SER A 389 29.51 6.94 -32.11
N PRO A 390 29.32 6.45 -30.86
CA PRO A 390 29.80 5.14 -30.45
C PRO A 390 28.72 4.06 -30.61
N SER A 391 29.19 2.84 -30.83
CA SER A 391 28.51 1.61 -31.28
C SER A 391 27.45 1.01 -30.34
N PRO A 392 26.51 0.19 -30.85
CA PRO A 392 25.52 -0.51 -30.05
C PRO A 392 25.95 -1.97 -29.83
N ASP A 393 26.51 -2.31 -28.67
CA ASP A 393 26.65 -3.72 -28.28
C ASP A 393 26.39 -3.93 -26.79
N SER A 394 25.23 -4.53 -26.48
CA SER A 394 25.03 -5.45 -25.36
C SER A 394 23.63 -6.08 -25.46
N THR A 395 23.41 -6.85 -26.52
CA THR A 395 22.27 -7.74 -26.71
C THR A 395 22.59 -9.10 -26.08
N TRP A 396 22.07 -9.37 -24.88
CA TRP A 396 22.19 -10.69 -24.21
C TRP A 396 20.82 -11.36 -24.01
N SER A 397 19.99 -11.37 -25.05
CA SER A 397 18.80 -12.22 -25.10
C SER A 397 18.48 -12.56 -26.55
N ARG A 398 18.57 -13.86 -26.89
CA ARG A 398 18.22 -14.40 -28.20
C ARG A 398 16.72 -14.22 -28.48
N SER A 399 16.35 -13.47 -29.52
CA SER A 399 14.95 -13.31 -29.96
C SER A 399 14.54 -14.52 -30.80
N LEU A 400 13.81 -15.46 -30.19
CA LEU A 400 13.49 -16.75 -30.81
C LEU A 400 12.01 -17.17 -30.59
N GLY A 401 11.10 -16.21 -30.40
CA GLY A 401 9.66 -16.47 -30.30
C GLY A 401 8.82 -15.36 -30.94
N ARG A 402 7.57 -15.67 -31.30
CA ARG A 402 6.59 -14.69 -31.80
C ARG A 402 6.19 -13.75 -30.65
N VAL A 403 6.94 -12.68 -30.44
CA VAL A 403 6.73 -11.72 -29.34
C VAL A 403 5.29 -11.17 -29.36
N GLY A 404 4.60 -11.19 -28.22
CA GLY A 404 3.20 -10.75 -28.14
C GLY A 404 2.57 -10.85 -26.76
N GLY A 405 1.31 -10.42 -26.66
CA GLY A 405 0.52 -10.40 -25.43
C GLY A 405 0.26 -9.00 -24.91
N GLU A 406 -0.45 -8.90 -23.79
CA GLU A 406 -0.74 -7.63 -23.12
C GLU A 406 -0.46 -7.78 -21.63
N VAL A 407 0.17 -6.76 -21.04
CA VAL A 407 0.39 -6.65 -19.60
C VAL A 407 -0.53 -5.60 -19.00
N LYS A 408 -1.23 -5.97 -17.92
CA LYS A 408 -2.02 -5.05 -17.12
C LYS A 408 -1.16 -4.47 -16.00
N LEU A 409 -1.03 -3.15 -15.99
CA LEU A 409 -0.25 -2.42 -14.99
C LEU A 409 -1.11 -1.40 -14.24
N SER A 410 -0.71 -1.10 -13.00
CA SER A 410 -1.00 0.17 -12.35
C SER A 410 0.31 0.91 -12.08
N ILE A 411 0.39 2.17 -12.49
CA ILE A 411 1.55 3.03 -12.33
C ILE A 411 1.11 4.28 -11.56
N SER A 412 1.79 4.57 -10.46
CA SER A 412 1.55 5.77 -9.66
C SER A 412 2.83 6.32 -9.07
N TYR A 413 2.85 7.63 -8.81
CA TYR A 413 3.99 8.29 -8.21
C TYR A 413 3.59 9.10 -6.96
N LYS A 414 4.25 8.83 -5.84
CA LYS A 414 3.99 9.50 -4.55
C LYS A 414 5.23 9.47 -3.66
N ASN A 415 5.43 10.50 -2.85
CA ASN A 415 6.50 10.57 -1.84
C ASN A 415 7.91 10.25 -2.39
N ASN A 416 8.25 10.78 -3.57
CA ASN A 416 9.50 10.48 -4.28
C ASN A 416 9.71 9.00 -4.62
N LYS A 417 8.63 8.24 -4.77
CA LYS A 417 8.65 6.83 -5.13
C LYS A 417 7.72 6.57 -6.31
N LEU A 418 8.23 5.83 -7.31
CA LEU A 418 7.42 5.31 -8.41
C LEU A 418 7.01 3.87 -8.08
N PHE A 419 5.70 3.62 -8.12
CA PHE A 419 5.09 2.33 -7.86
C PHE A 419 4.58 1.74 -9.17
N ILE A 420 4.97 0.49 -9.42
CA ILE A 420 4.61 -0.24 -10.64
C ILE A 420 4.03 -1.58 -10.22
N MET A 421 2.70 -1.66 -10.21
CA MET A 421 1.97 -2.89 -9.94
C MET A 421 1.86 -3.70 -11.22
N VAL A 422 2.54 -4.84 -11.27
CA VAL A 422 2.40 -5.82 -12.34
C VAL A 422 1.25 -6.75 -11.98
N MET A 423 0.08 -6.60 -12.62
CA MET A 423 -1.12 -7.32 -12.21
C MET A 423 -1.22 -8.68 -12.90
N HIS A 424 -1.47 -8.66 -14.20
CA HIS A 424 -1.79 -9.84 -15.01
C HIS A 424 -1.24 -9.66 -16.42
N ILE A 425 -0.83 -10.76 -17.05
CA ILE A 425 -0.46 -10.78 -18.46
C ILE A 425 -1.36 -11.80 -19.15
N ARG A 426 -1.78 -11.49 -20.37
CA ARG A 426 -2.54 -12.40 -21.21
C ARG A 426 -1.95 -12.54 -22.60
N GLY A 427 -2.17 -13.70 -23.20
CA GLY A 427 -1.83 -13.96 -24.60
C GLY A 427 -0.32 -13.97 -24.88
N LEU A 428 0.50 -14.44 -23.93
CA LEU A 428 1.91 -14.69 -24.22
C LEU A 428 2.03 -15.82 -25.24
N PRO A 429 3.04 -15.77 -26.12
CA PRO A 429 3.30 -16.86 -27.06
C PRO A 429 3.81 -18.11 -26.31
N PRO A 430 3.40 -19.32 -26.74
CA PRO A 430 4.03 -20.55 -26.28
C PRO A 430 5.49 -20.61 -26.76
N LEU A 431 6.29 -21.45 -26.09
CA LEU A 431 7.66 -21.75 -26.51
C LEU A 431 7.67 -22.47 -27.86
N GLN A 432 8.84 -22.52 -28.54
CA GLN A 432 8.96 -23.17 -29.86
C GLN A 432 8.54 -24.64 -29.85
N ASP A 433 8.73 -25.33 -28.74
CA ASP A 433 8.36 -26.75 -28.57
C ASP A 433 6.86 -26.94 -28.28
N GLY A 434 6.06 -25.87 -28.34
CA GLY A 434 4.62 -25.88 -28.05
C GLY A 434 4.26 -25.88 -26.57
N ASN A 435 5.26 -25.91 -25.68
CA ASN A 435 5.06 -25.84 -24.24
C ASN A 435 4.75 -24.42 -23.75
N ASP A 436 3.97 -24.32 -22.67
CA ASP A 436 3.76 -23.05 -21.99
C ASP A 436 5.04 -22.56 -21.30
N PRO A 437 5.35 -21.26 -21.35
CA PRO A 437 6.55 -20.70 -20.75
C PRO A 437 6.48 -20.60 -19.23
N ASP A 438 7.63 -20.31 -18.61
CA ASP A 438 7.76 -19.95 -17.19
C ASP A 438 8.01 -18.43 -17.07
N PRO A 439 7.00 -17.56 -17.27
CA PRO A 439 7.24 -16.13 -17.43
C PRO A 439 7.57 -15.41 -16.12
N TYR A 440 8.40 -14.38 -16.23
CA TYR A 440 8.59 -13.34 -15.22
C TYR A 440 8.76 -11.96 -15.90
N VAL A 441 8.46 -10.91 -15.14
CA VAL A 441 8.58 -9.53 -15.61
C VAL A 441 9.84 -8.91 -15.05
N LYS A 442 10.56 -8.20 -15.91
CA LYS A 442 11.76 -7.44 -15.59
C LYS A 442 11.59 -6.00 -16.02
N THR A 443 11.88 -5.05 -15.14
CA THR A 443 11.73 -3.62 -15.43
C THR A 443 13.01 -2.83 -15.20
N TYR A 444 13.16 -1.72 -15.93
CA TYR A 444 14.21 -0.72 -15.80
C TYR A 444 13.62 0.68 -15.96
N LEU A 445 14.21 1.67 -15.29
CA LEU A 445 13.91 3.08 -15.50
C LEU A 445 15.04 3.77 -16.24
N LEU A 446 14.79 4.09 -17.49
CA LEU A 446 15.79 4.64 -18.39
C LEU A 446 15.68 6.17 -18.47
N PRO A 447 16.79 6.90 -18.63
CA PRO A 447 18.17 6.39 -18.70
C PRO A 447 18.65 5.84 -17.33
N ASP A 448 19.32 4.68 -17.31
CA ASP A 448 19.85 4.06 -16.07
C ASP A 448 21.39 4.03 -16.11
N PRO A 449 22.07 5.19 -15.97
CA PRO A 449 23.52 5.25 -16.10
C PRO A 449 24.25 4.46 -15.01
N GLN A 450 23.64 4.31 -13.82
CA GLN A 450 24.20 3.53 -12.72
C GLN A 450 23.86 2.03 -12.79
N LYS A 451 23.00 1.60 -13.72
CA LYS A 451 22.53 0.20 -13.86
C LYS A 451 21.86 -0.37 -12.59
N THR A 452 21.24 0.48 -11.77
CA THR A 452 20.65 0.11 -10.47
C THR A 452 19.13 -0.03 -10.48
N THR A 453 18.48 0.30 -11.59
CA THR A 453 17.02 0.36 -11.69
C THR A 453 16.39 -0.99 -12.01
N LYS A 454 17.16 -2.07 -12.17
CA LYS A 454 16.59 -3.39 -12.42
C LYS A 454 15.64 -3.79 -11.27
N ARG A 455 14.41 -4.13 -11.61
CA ARG A 455 13.45 -4.82 -10.73
C ARG A 455 12.88 -6.03 -11.47
N LYS A 456 12.47 -7.06 -10.74
CA LYS A 456 11.85 -8.26 -11.34
C LYS A 456 10.75 -8.83 -10.46
N THR A 457 9.80 -9.51 -11.06
CA THR A 457 8.79 -10.29 -10.34
C THR A 457 9.28 -11.70 -10.03
N LYS A 458 8.48 -12.44 -9.25
CA LYS A 458 8.55 -13.91 -9.19
C LYS A 458 8.24 -14.52 -10.56
N VAL A 459 8.69 -15.76 -10.75
CA VAL A 459 8.44 -16.58 -11.94
C VAL A 459 7.11 -17.30 -11.76
N ALA A 460 6.22 -17.17 -12.74
CA ALA A 460 5.01 -17.97 -12.86
C ALA A 460 5.33 -19.24 -13.67
N ARG A 461 4.78 -20.38 -13.30
CA ARG A 461 5.12 -21.67 -13.92
C ARG A 461 4.09 -22.10 -14.95
N LYS A 462 4.56 -22.57 -16.10
CA LYS A 462 3.81 -23.23 -17.19
C LYS A 462 2.52 -22.51 -17.52
N THR A 463 2.63 -21.24 -17.91
CA THR A 463 1.44 -20.46 -18.27
C THR A 463 1.73 -19.35 -19.28
N CYS A 464 0.84 -19.24 -20.27
CA CYS A 464 0.79 -18.09 -21.19
C CYS A 464 0.00 -16.89 -20.64
N ASN A 465 -0.62 -17.02 -19.45
CA ASN A 465 -1.48 -15.98 -18.87
C ASN A 465 -1.19 -15.77 -17.36
N PRO A 466 0.05 -15.39 -16.99
CA PRO A 466 0.46 -15.32 -15.60
C PRO A 466 -0.24 -14.18 -14.84
N THR A 467 -0.52 -14.42 -13.56
CA THR A 467 -1.00 -13.40 -12.64
C THR A 467 0.06 -13.19 -11.56
N TYR A 468 0.65 -11.99 -11.51
CA TYR A 468 1.72 -11.66 -10.56
C TYR A 468 1.19 -10.90 -9.36
N ASN A 469 0.38 -9.86 -9.63
CA ASN A 469 -0.05 -8.89 -8.64
C ASN A 469 1.09 -8.42 -7.71
N GLU A 470 2.25 -8.14 -8.29
CA GLU A 470 3.48 -7.82 -7.59
C GLU A 470 3.85 -6.34 -7.80
N MET A 471 4.21 -5.67 -6.71
CA MET A 471 4.55 -4.25 -6.73
C MET A 471 6.05 -4.04 -6.79
N LEU A 472 6.51 -3.44 -7.89
CA LEU A 472 7.90 -3.02 -8.05
C LEU A 472 8.01 -1.54 -7.67
N VAL A 473 8.91 -1.23 -6.72
CA VAL A 473 9.09 0.12 -6.19
C VAL A 473 10.46 0.67 -6.56
N TYR A 474 10.44 1.93 -6.97
CA TYR A 474 11.64 2.71 -7.23
C TYR A 474 11.68 3.91 -6.29
N ASP A 475 12.65 3.91 -5.39
CA ASP A 475 12.80 4.91 -4.35
C ASP A 475 13.70 6.07 -4.79
N GLY A 476 13.43 7.25 -4.23
CA GLY A 476 14.30 8.42 -4.37
C GLY A 476 14.28 9.06 -5.76
N ILE A 477 13.20 8.87 -6.53
CA ILE A 477 13.05 9.50 -7.85
C ILE A 477 12.40 10.87 -7.66
N PRO A 478 13.08 11.98 -7.99
CA PRO A 478 12.46 13.31 -7.96
C PRO A 478 11.36 13.45 -9.01
N ARG A 479 10.31 14.23 -8.72
CA ARG A 479 9.17 14.35 -9.63
C ARG A 479 9.54 14.90 -11.00
N GLY A 480 10.45 15.88 -11.03
CA GLY A 480 10.97 16.46 -12.28
C GLY A 480 11.80 15.48 -13.13
N ASP A 481 12.35 14.42 -12.53
CA ASP A 481 13.08 13.40 -13.30
C ASP A 481 12.11 12.49 -14.07
N LEU A 482 10.86 12.32 -13.62
CA LEU A 482 9.90 11.42 -14.26
C LEU A 482 9.61 11.81 -15.71
N GLU A 483 9.60 13.11 -16.02
CA GLU A 483 9.32 13.61 -17.37
C GLU A 483 10.37 13.15 -18.40
N GLN A 484 11.57 12.82 -17.92
CA GLN A 484 12.69 12.38 -18.76
C GLN A 484 12.90 10.86 -18.69
N ARG A 485 12.03 10.12 -18.00
CA ARG A 485 12.21 8.69 -17.75
C ARG A 485 11.25 7.84 -18.56
N GLU A 486 11.77 6.72 -19.03
CA GLU A 486 11.02 5.65 -19.70
C GLU A 486 11.09 4.38 -18.84
N LEU A 487 9.93 3.84 -18.48
CA LEU A 487 9.84 2.51 -17.92
C LEU A 487 9.93 1.48 -19.04
N ARG A 488 11.01 0.69 -19.05
CA ARG A 488 11.15 -0.45 -19.94
C ARG A 488 10.77 -1.71 -19.19
N LEU A 489 9.76 -2.43 -19.67
CA LEU A 489 9.25 -3.67 -19.11
C LEU A 489 9.42 -4.79 -20.13
N SER A 490 10.15 -5.83 -19.76
CA SER A 490 10.34 -7.03 -20.58
C SER A 490 9.80 -8.25 -19.84
N VAL A 491 9.10 -9.13 -20.55
CA VAL A 491 8.58 -10.41 -20.07
C VAL A 491 9.45 -11.51 -20.65
N LEU A 492 10.04 -12.35 -19.79
CA LEU A 492 10.94 -13.41 -20.20
C LEU A 492 10.49 -14.76 -19.63
N SER A 493 10.73 -15.86 -20.35
CA SER A 493 10.65 -17.23 -19.81
C SER A 493 11.95 -17.56 -19.07
N GLU A 494 11.86 -18.08 -17.85
CA GLU A 494 13.01 -18.63 -17.13
C GLU A 494 13.35 -20.02 -17.69
N GLU A 495 14.54 -20.16 -18.27
CA GLU A 495 15.04 -21.45 -18.76
C GLU A 495 16.21 -21.87 -17.87
N GLY A 496 16.04 -22.92 -17.07
CA GLY A 496 16.96 -23.23 -15.95
C GLY A 496 18.45 -23.26 -16.31
N PHE A 497 18.83 -23.85 -17.45
CA PHE A 497 20.22 -23.96 -17.92
C PHE A 497 20.54 -23.12 -19.17
N TRP A 498 19.54 -22.48 -19.77
CA TRP A 498 19.67 -21.78 -21.06
C TRP A 498 19.47 -20.26 -20.90
N GLU A 499 19.73 -19.49 -21.96
CA GLU A 499 19.39 -18.07 -21.96
C GLU A 499 17.87 -17.88 -21.90
N ASN A 500 17.42 -16.97 -21.03
CA ASN A 500 16.01 -16.64 -20.89
C ASN A 500 15.41 -16.13 -22.22
N ILE A 501 14.25 -16.65 -22.59
CA ILE A 501 13.59 -16.34 -23.86
C ILE A 501 12.73 -15.10 -23.67
N LEU A 502 12.88 -14.08 -24.52
CA LEU A 502 12.03 -12.89 -24.51
C LEU A 502 10.65 -13.21 -25.12
N LEU A 503 9.59 -12.98 -24.33
CA LEU A 503 8.19 -13.23 -24.72
C LEU A 503 7.45 -11.94 -25.12
N GLY A 504 7.88 -10.79 -24.59
CA GLY A 504 7.19 -9.49 -24.74
C GLY A 504 7.99 -8.31 -24.20
N GLU A 505 7.90 -7.13 -24.81
CA GLU A 505 8.47 -5.89 -24.24
C GLU A 505 7.53 -4.70 -24.45
N VAL A 506 7.50 -3.76 -23.51
CA VAL A 506 6.85 -2.45 -23.64
C VAL A 506 7.71 -1.35 -23.03
N GLY A 507 7.81 -0.22 -23.74
CA GLY A 507 8.39 1.02 -23.25
C GLY A 507 7.30 2.03 -22.94
N ILE A 508 7.24 2.51 -21.71
CA ILE A 508 6.22 3.45 -21.23
C ILE A 508 6.92 4.74 -20.82
N ARG A 509 6.68 5.82 -21.57
CA ARG A 509 7.19 7.15 -21.23
C ARG A 509 6.39 7.70 -20.06
N LEU A 510 7.06 8.01 -18.96
CA LEU A 510 6.38 8.43 -17.74
C LEU A 510 5.75 9.82 -17.85
N ARG A 511 6.24 10.67 -18.75
CA ARG A 511 5.67 12.00 -19.05
C ARG A 511 4.28 11.94 -19.69
N ASP A 512 3.95 10.84 -20.38
CA ASP A 512 2.68 10.69 -21.10
C ASP A 512 1.57 10.21 -20.13
N LEU A 513 1.91 10.00 -18.86
CA LEU A 513 1.01 9.56 -17.81
C LEU A 513 0.77 10.69 -16.81
N ASP A 514 -0.49 10.95 -16.48
CA ASP A 514 -0.80 11.69 -15.26
C ASP A 514 -0.53 10.78 -14.06
N LEU A 515 0.70 10.84 -13.53
CA LEU A 515 1.15 10.05 -12.38
C LEU A 515 0.71 10.62 -11.03
N ALA A 516 0.06 11.80 -11.01
CA ALA A 516 -0.56 12.36 -9.80
C ALA A 516 -1.88 11.64 -9.49
N GLN A 517 -2.51 11.09 -10.53
CA GLN A 517 -3.56 10.10 -10.46
C GLN A 517 -2.98 8.71 -10.78
N GLU A 518 -3.64 7.65 -10.34
CA GLU A 518 -3.20 6.30 -10.64
C GLU A 518 -3.54 5.97 -12.10
N LYS A 519 -2.54 5.59 -12.90
CA LYS A 519 -2.79 5.07 -14.25
C LYS A 519 -2.88 3.55 -14.22
N MET A 520 -4.08 3.02 -14.41
CA MET A 520 -4.32 1.59 -14.59
C MET A 520 -4.75 1.29 -16.03
N GLY A 521 -4.17 0.26 -16.64
CA GLY A 521 -4.51 -0.11 -18.02
C GLY A 521 -3.80 -1.35 -18.55
N TRP A 522 -4.25 -1.80 -19.71
CA TRP A 522 -3.56 -2.81 -20.50
C TRP A 522 -2.55 -2.14 -21.43
N PHE A 523 -1.35 -2.72 -21.52
CA PHE A 523 -0.26 -2.28 -22.35
C PHE A 523 0.16 -3.43 -23.26
N ALA A 524 0.16 -3.20 -24.57
CA ALA A 524 0.56 -4.20 -25.54
C ALA A 524 2.06 -4.49 -25.44
N LEU A 525 2.42 -5.78 -25.44
CA LEU A 525 3.79 -6.25 -25.49
C LEU A 525 4.19 -6.41 -26.97
N GLY A 526 5.10 -5.56 -27.44
CA GLY A 526 5.61 -5.57 -28.81
C GLY A 526 6.97 -6.24 -28.94
N SER A 527 7.33 -6.59 -30.18
CA SER A 527 8.73 -6.81 -30.58
C SER A 527 9.36 -5.45 -30.87
N ARG A 528 10.61 -5.22 -30.46
CA ARG A 528 11.35 -3.98 -30.72
C ARG A 528 11.18 -3.53 -32.18
N GLY A 529 10.47 -2.41 -32.38
CA GLY A 529 10.43 -1.71 -33.67
C GLY A 529 9.04 -1.23 -34.09
N HIS A 530 8.65 -0.07 -33.56
CA HIS A 530 7.97 1.06 -34.23
C HIS A 530 6.97 1.71 -33.28
N GLY A 531 7.27 2.96 -32.92
CA GLY A 531 6.29 3.84 -32.29
C GLY A 531 5.21 4.25 -33.28
N THR A 532 4.00 4.44 -32.77
CA THR A 532 2.93 5.40 -33.15
C THR A 532 1.64 4.87 -32.49
N LEU A 533 0.77 5.66 -31.86
CA LEU A 533 0.50 7.10 -31.89
C LEU A 533 0.24 7.63 -30.47
#